data_AF-A0A660TZD9-F1
#
_entry.id   AF-A0A660TZD9-F1
#
_cell.length_a   1.000
_cell.length_b   1.000
_cell.length_c   1.000
_cell.angle_alpha   90.00
_cell.angle_beta   90.00
_cell.angle_gamma   90.00
#
_symmetry.space_group_name_H-M   'P 1'
#
loop_
_entity.id
_entity.type
_entity.pdbx_description
1 polymer ?
#
loop_
_entity_poly.entity_id
_entity_poly.type
_entity_poly.pdbx_seq_one_letter_code
_entity_poly.pdbx_strand_id
1 'polypeptide(L)'
;MFDVYGTLFISGSGDISIISKNVKKDRIEGLFKKYGIDESPELVIRRFFDLIKARHNEAKETLGIDYPEVVIEQIWEELLCSEDAATVKKFSLEYELLTNPVWPMPGLNDLLFFIKQHSLVSGIISNAQFYTPLIFEAFLGYGLE
;
A
#
# COMPACT_ATOMS: atom_id res chain seq x y z
N MET A 1 0.03 7.04 20.28
CA MET A 1 0.69 6.55 19.06
C MET A 1 -0.24 5.53 18.44
N PHE A 2 -0.57 5.67 17.15
CA PHE A 2 -1.56 4.84 16.47
C PHE A 2 -0.91 4.09 15.31
N ASP A 3 -1.22 2.81 15.16
CA ASP A 3 -0.86 2.05 13.96
C ASP A 3 -1.87 2.35 12.84
N VAL A 4 -1.38 2.75 11.65
CA VAL A 4 -2.23 3.00 10.49
C VAL A 4 -3.07 1.78 10.14
N TYR A 5 -2.46 0.61 10.03
CA TYR A 5 -3.12 -0.59 9.46
C TYR A 5 -3.68 -1.55 10.52
N GLY A 6 -3.38 -1.30 11.79
CA GLY A 6 -3.92 -2.05 12.93
C GLY A 6 -4.87 -1.26 13.84
N THR A 7 -4.95 0.07 13.70
CA THR A 7 -5.81 0.91 14.57
C THR A 7 -6.66 1.91 13.79
N LEU A 8 -6.12 2.59 12.77
CA LEU A 8 -6.84 3.65 12.05
C LEU A 8 -7.60 3.11 10.83
N PHE A 9 -7.05 2.08 10.19
CA PHE A 9 -7.66 1.33 9.11
C PHE A 9 -7.72 -0.15 9.44
N ILE A 10 -8.71 -0.83 8.88
CA ILE A 10 -8.83 -2.27 8.87
C ILE A 10 -8.57 -2.79 7.46
N SER A 11 -7.66 -3.75 7.32
CA SER A 11 -7.49 -4.46 6.06
C SER A 11 -8.66 -5.42 5.84
N GLY A 12 -9.12 -5.56 4.60
CA GLY A 12 -10.23 -6.46 4.27
C GLY A 12 -9.94 -7.96 4.44
N SER A 13 -8.85 -8.33 5.11
CA SER A 13 -8.40 -9.72 5.27
C SER A 13 -9.28 -10.57 6.21
N GLY A 14 -10.32 -10.00 6.84
CA GLY A 14 -11.32 -10.72 7.63
C GLY A 14 -12.57 -11.18 6.84
N ASP A 15 -13.14 -10.30 5.99
CA ASP A 15 -14.46 -10.51 5.34
C ASP A 15 -14.42 -10.65 3.81
N ILE A 16 -13.27 -10.41 3.17
CA ILE A 16 -13.10 -10.55 1.69
C ILE A 16 -12.95 -12.01 1.25
N SER A 17 -13.12 -12.97 2.15
CA SER A 17 -13.29 -14.39 1.82
C SER A 17 -14.48 -14.67 0.87
N ILE A 18 -15.31 -13.66 0.57
CA ILE A 18 -16.43 -13.72 -0.39
C ILE A 18 -16.06 -13.20 -1.80
N ILE A 19 -15.02 -12.35 -1.98
CA ILE A 19 -14.55 -12.04 -3.33
C ILE A 19 -13.77 -13.25 -3.82
N SER A 20 -14.36 -13.97 -4.77
CA SER A 20 -13.74 -15.17 -5.32
C SER A 20 -12.32 -14.85 -5.80
N LYS A 21 -11.38 -15.78 -5.58
CA LYS A 21 -9.99 -15.65 -6.06
C LYS A 21 -9.92 -15.27 -7.55
N ASN A 22 -10.91 -15.70 -8.32
CA ASN A 22 -11.05 -15.40 -9.74
C ASN A 22 -11.34 -13.90 -9.99
N VAL A 23 -12.25 -13.27 -9.23
CA VAL A 23 -12.52 -11.82 -9.39
C VAL A 23 -11.30 -10.98 -9.06
N LYS A 24 -10.52 -11.36 -8.04
CA LYS A 24 -9.25 -10.67 -7.73
C LYS A 24 -8.24 -10.82 -8.87
N LYS A 25 -8.13 -12.02 -9.43
CA LYS A 25 -7.27 -12.31 -10.58
C LYS A 25 -7.68 -11.49 -11.81
N ASP A 26 -8.96 -11.46 -12.17
CA ASP A 26 -9.47 -10.72 -13.33
C ASP A 26 -9.18 -9.21 -13.22
N ARG A 27 -9.31 -8.65 -12.00
CA ARG A 27 -9.01 -7.24 -11.75
C ARG A 27 -7.52 -6.92 -11.91
N ILE A 28 -6.65 -7.81 -11.43
CA ILE A 28 -5.20 -7.66 -11.60
C ILE A 28 -4.84 -7.80 -13.09
N GLU A 29 -5.39 -8.77 -13.81
CA GLU A 29 -5.21 -8.90 -15.26
C GLU A 29 -5.67 -7.63 -16.01
N GLY A 30 -6.81 -7.06 -15.61
CA GLY A 30 -7.32 -5.80 -16.14
C GLY A 30 -6.38 -4.63 -15.87
N LEU A 31 -5.79 -4.55 -14.67
CA LEU A 31 -4.78 -3.55 -14.34
C LEU A 31 -3.56 -3.67 -15.26
N PHE A 32 -3.06 -4.89 -15.46
CA PHE A 32 -1.88 -5.13 -16.28
C PHE A 32 -2.11 -4.71 -17.74
N LYS A 33 -3.25 -5.10 -18.31
CA LYS A 33 -3.67 -4.68 -19.65
C LYS A 33 -3.79 -3.15 -19.76
N LYS A 34 -4.35 -2.49 -18.74
CA LYS A 34 -4.49 -1.03 -18.71
C LYS A 34 -3.14 -0.30 -18.80
N TYR A 35 -2.08 -0.88 -18.23
CA TYR A 35 -0.74 -0.31 -18.23
C TYR A 35 0.19 -0.92 -19.30
N GLY A 36 -0.34 -1.73 -20.22
CA GLY A 36 0.45 -2.31 -21.31
C GLY A 36 1.48 -3.34 -20.86
N ILE A 37 1.23 -4.01 -19.73
CA ILE A 37 2.12 -5.08 -19.22
C ILE A 37 1.73 -6.39 -19.92
N ASP A 38 2.56 -6.83 -20.86
CA ASP A 38 2.32 -8.03 -21.67
C ASP A 38 2.67 -9.35 -20.94
N GLU A 39 3.35 -9.25 -19.80
CA GLU A 39 3.74 -10.41 -19.01
C GLU A 39 2.59 -10.93 -18.13
N SER A 40 2.60 -12.24 -17.87
CA SER A 40 1.62 -12.87 -16.97
C SER A 40 1.66 -12.21 -15.58
N PRO A 41 0.50 -11.84 -15.01
CA PRO A 41 0.45 -11.27 -13.67
C PRO A 41 1.11 -12.13 -12.61
N GLU A 42 0.96 -13.45 -12.70
CA GLU A 42 1.60 -14.38 -11.78
C GLU A 42 3.13 -14.28 -11.80
N LEU A 43 3.73 -14.09 -12.99
CA LEU A 43 5.18 -13.95 -13.13
C LEU A 43 5.67 -12.61 -12.58
N VAL A 44 5.00 -11.51 -12.92
CA VAL A 44 5.36 -10.17 -12.42
C VAL A 44 5.21 -10.10 -10.90
N ILE A 45 4.11 -10.60 -10.36
CA ILE A 45 3.87 -10.63 -8.91
C ILE A 45 4.91 -11.49 -8.20
N ARG A 46 5.31 -12.62 -8.78
CA ARG A 46 6.39 -13.43 -8.23
C ARG A 46 7.70 -12.64 -8.19
N ARG A 47 8.10 -12.00 -9.30
CA ARG A 47 9.30 -11.17 -9.35
C ARG A 47 9.24 -10.00 -8.38
N PHE A 48 8.06 -9.42 -8.18
CA PHE A 48 7.83 -8.37 -7.18
C PHE A 48 8.19 -8.81 -5.76
N PHE A 49 7.65 -9.95 -5.31
CA PHE A 49 8.00 -10.46 -3.99
C PHE A 49 9.45 -10.94 -3.89
N ASP A 50 10.01 -11.48 -4.97
CA ASP A 50 11.41 -11.89 -4.99
C ASP A 50 12.35 -10.68 -4.90
N LEU A 51 12.00 -9.55 -5.55
CA LEU A 51 12.76 -8.30 -5.48
C LEU A 51 12.68 -7.66 -4.10
N ILE A 52 11.50 -7.63 -3.46
CA ILE A 52 11.35 -7.16 -2.07
C ILE A 52 12.25 -7.97 -1.12
N LYS A 53 12.25 -9.30 -1.25
CA LYS A 53 13.12 -10.16 -0.44
C LYS A 53 14.61 -9.88 -0.70
N ALA A 54 14.99 -9.65 -1.95
CA ALA A 54 16.36 -9.30 -2.31
C ALA A 54 16.78 -7.99 -1.63
N ARG A 55 15.95 -6.94 -1.70
CA ARG A 55 16.22 -5.66 -1.03
C ARG A 55 16.30 -5.79 0.49
N HIS A 56 15.45 -6.63 1.10
CA HIS A 56 15.53 -6.92 2.53
C HIS A 56 16.85 -7.59 2.91
N ASN A 57 17.27 -8.61 2.16
CA ASN A 57 18.52 -9.32 2.42
C ASN A 57 19.73 -8.38 2.26
N GLU A 58 19.74 -7.57 1.20
CA GLU A 58 20.81 -6.60 0.95
C GLU A 58 20.93 -5.59 2.10
N ALA A 59 19.82 -4.98 2.54
CA ALA A 59 19.85 -4.02 3.64
C ALA A 59 20.21 -4.68 4.99
N LYS A 60 19.82 -5.94 5.20
CA LYS A 60 20.25 -6.70 6.38
C LYS A 60 21.76 -6.95 6.38
N GLU A 61 22.33 -7.34 5.25
CA GLU A 61 23.75 -7.62 5.11
C GLU A 61 24.61 -6.35 5.17
N THR A 62 24.15 -5.26 4.56
CA THR A 62 24.93 -4.02 4.40
C THR A 62 24.74 -3.02 5.53
N LEU A 63 23.51 -2.91 6.08
CA LEU A 63 23.15 -1.92 7.10
C LEU A 63 22.87 -2.56 8.48
N GLY A 64 22.78 -3.89 8.56
CA GLY A 64 22.43 -4.58 9.80
C GLY A 64 20.98 -4.37 10.24
N ILE A 65 20.09 -3.95 9.32
CA ILE A 65 18.68 -3.70 9.61
C ILE A 65 17.88 -4.98 9.36
N ASP A 66 17.28 -5.55 10.41
CA ASP A 66 16.51 -6.80 10.29
C ASP A 66 15.22 -6.67 9.49
N TYR A 67 14.59 -5.49 9.52
CA TYR A 67 13.32 -5.17 8.87
C TYR A 67 13.39 -3.82 8.18
N PRO A 68 14.09 -3.73 7.03
CA PRO A 68 14.21 -2.47 6.30
C PRO A 68 12.87 -2.10 5.65
N GLU A 69 12.55 -0.81 5.66
CA GLU A 69 11.42 -0.30 4.88
C GLU A 69 11.75 -0.33 3.39
N VAL A 70 10.77 -0.73 2.58
CA VAL A 70 10.91 -0.77 1.12
C VAL A 70 10.06 0.33 0.51
N VAL A 71 10.67 1.12 -0.37
CA VAL A 71 9.96 2.11 -1.20
C VAL A 71 9.34 1.36 -2.37
N ILE A 72 8.03 1.15 -2.34
CA ILE A 72 7.37 0.25 -3.30
C ILE A 72 7.43 0.77 -4.73
N GLU A 73 7.49 2.08 -4.91
CA GLU A 73 7.65 2.71 -6.22
C GLU A 73 8.95 2.27 -6.90
N GLN A 74 10.05 2.16 -6.15
CA GLN A 74 11.34 1.73 -6.70
C GLN A 74 11.31 0.28 -7.17
N ILE A 75 10.57 -0.58 -6.45
CA ILE A 75 10.35 -1.97 -6.83
C ILE A 75 9.57 -2.04 -8.14
N TRP A 76 8.51 -1.24 -8.28
CA TRP A 76 7.72 -1.20 -9.49
C TRP A 76 8.45 -0.52 -10.66
N GLU A 77 9.23 0.52 -10.43
CA GLU A 77 10.09 1.17 -11.43
C GLU A 77 11.04 0.14 -12.07
N GLU A 78 11.70 -0.66 -11.23
CA GLU A 78 12.62 -1.72 -11.67
C GLU A 78 11.90 -2.81 -12.46
N LEU A 79 10.73 -3.26 -12.01
CA LEU A 79 10.01 -4.37 -12.65
C LEU A 79 9.31 -3.98 -13.95
N LEU A 80 8.78 -2.76 -14.03
CA LEU A 80 8.04 -2.27 -15.18
C LEU A 80 8.96 -1.64 -16.23
N CYS A 81 10.26 -1.47 -15.92
CA CYS A 81 11.23 -0.78 -16.77
C CYS A 81 10.70 0.58 -17.26
N SER A 82 9.91 1.27 -16.43
CA SER A 82 9.23 2.52 -16.78
C SER A 82 9.97 3.71 -16.19
N GLU A 83 10.38 4.63 -17.06
CA GLU A 83 11.00 5.90 -16.64
C GLU A 83 9.95 6.95 -16.20
N ASP A 84 8.66 6.73 -16.47
CA ASP A 84 7.59 7.63 -16.01
C ASP A 84 7.16 7.31 -14.56
N ALA A 85 7.76 8.03 -13.62
CA ALA A 85 7.47 7.93 -12.19
C ALA A 85 5.98 8.19 -11.86
N ALA A 86 5.27 9.02 -12.63
CA ALA A 86 3.85 9.28 -12.38
C ALA A 86 3.00 8.04 -12.72
N THR A 87 3.32 7.39 -13.85
CA THR A 87 2.69 6.12 -14.24
C THR A 87 2.98 5.03 -13.23
N VAL A 88 4.23 4.90 -12.75
CA VAL A 88 4.57 3.90 -11.74
C VAL A 88 3.84 4.13 -10.42
N LYS A 89 3.77 5.38 -9.94
CA LYS A 89 2.98 5.71 -8.74
C LYS A 89 1.51 5.35 -8.91
N LYS A 90 0.93 5.68 -10.05
CA LYS A 90 -0.48 5.37 -10.32
C LYS A 90 -0.73 3.86 -10.37
N PHE A 91 0.14 3.11 -11.05
CA PHE A 91 0.09 1.65 -11.05
C PHE A 91 0.21 1.08 -9.63
N SER A 92 1.20 1.55 -8.87
CA SER A 92 1.47 1.10 -7.50
C SER A 92 0.26 1.31 -6.58
N LEU A 93 -0.36 2.49 -6.65
CA LEU A 93 -1.58 2.80 -5.90
C LEU A 93 -2.74 1.89 -6.31
N GLU A 94 -3.01 1.75 -7.61
CA GLU A 94 -4.10 0.89 -8.08
C GLU A 94 -3.89 -0.58 -7.70
N TYR A 95 -2.64 -1.07 -7.78
CA TYR A 95 -2.28 -2.42 -7.35
C TYR A 95 -2.50 -2.59 -5.83
N GLU A 96 -2.08 -1.63 -5.01
CA GLU A 96 -2.29 -1.68 -3.56
C GLU A 96 -3.78 -1.72 -3.21
N LEU A 97 -4.59 -0.85 -3.81
CA LEU A 97 -6.04 -0.83 -3.58
C LEU A 97 -6.74 -2.14 -4.00
N LEU A 98 -6.21 -2.85 -5.01
CA LEU A 98 -6.72 -4.15 -5.42
C LEU A 98 -6.27 -5.30 -4.52
N THR A 99 -5.03 -5.25 -4.03
CA THR A 99 -4.40 -6.37 -3.33
C THR A 99 -4.57 -6.30 -1.83
N ASN A 100 -4.52 -5.10 -1.26
CA ASN A 100 -4.60 -4.77 0.15
C ASN A 100 -5.65 -3.66 0.39
N PRO A 101 -6.93 -3.90 0.05
CA PRO A 101 -7.95 -2.90 0.29
C PRO A 101 -8.12 -2.66 1.79
N VAL A 102 -8.31 -1.40 2.15
CA VAL A 102 -8.49 -0.95 3.53
C VAL A 102 -9.77 -0.14 3.67
N TRP A 103 -10.33 -0.15 4.88
CA TRP A 103 -11.47 0.69 5.27
C TRP A 103 -11.16 1.43 6.57
N PRO A 104 -11.71 2.63 6.77
CA PRO A 104 -11.52 3.37 8.01
C PRO A 104 -12.11 2.56 9.16
N MET A 105 -11.38 2.48 10.26
CA MET A 105 -11.91 1.89 11.49
C MET A 105 -13.12 2.70 11.98
N PRO A 106 -14.16 2.04 12.53
CA PRO A 106 -15.29 2.75 13.12
C PRO A 106 -14.82 3.79 14.14
N GLY A 107 -15.34 5.01 14.04
CA GLY A 107 -14.95 6.11 14.92
C GLY A 107 -13.62 6.79 14.57
N LEU A 108 -12.97 6.47 13.44
CA LEU A 108 -11.74 7.15 13.00
C LEU A 108 -11.90 8.68 12.99
N ASN A 109 -12.96 9.18 12.36
CA ASN A 109 -13.19 10.63 12.27
C ASN A 109 -13.44 11.26 13.65
N ASP A 110 -14.21 10.59 14.51
CA ASP A 110 -14.50 11.06 15.87
C ASP A 110 -13.22 11.09 16.73
N LEU A 111 -12.37 10.07 16.59
CA LEU A 111 -11.08 9.98 17.26
C LEU A 111 -10.16 11.14 16.84
N LEU A 112 -10.01 11.37 15.53
CA LEU A 112 -9.17 12.46 15.01
C LEU A 112 -9.71 13.83 15.44
N PHE A 113 -11.03 14.02 15.40
CA PHE A 113 -11.68 15.23 15.89
C PHE A 113 -11.41 15.44 17.38
N PHE A 114 -11.55 14.41 18.21
CA PHE A 114 -11.28 14.46 19.64
C PHE A 114 -9.82 14.85 19.92
N ILE A 115 -8.86 14.21 19.25
CA ILE A 115 -7.43 14.54 19.37
C ILE A 115 -7.18 16.02 19.04
N LYS A 116 -7.75 16.51 17.93
CA LYS A 116 -7.62 17.90 17.47
C LYS A 116 -8.25 18.90 18.46
N GLN A 117 -9.48 18.65 18.90
CA GLN A 117 -10.20 19.52 19.84
C GLN A 117 -9.47 19.65 21.19
N HIS A 118 -8.89 18.56 21.67
CA HIS A 118 -8.20 18.53 22.96
C HIS A 118 -6.70 18.85 22.89
N SER A 119 -6.19 19.22 21.71
CA SER A 119 -4.76 19.50 21.48
C SER A 119 -3.84 18.39 21.98
N LEU A 120 -4.26 17.13 21.80
CA LEU A 120 -3.50 15.97 22.26
C LEU A 120 -2.37 15.70 21.27
N VAL A 121 -1.13 15.62 21.78
CA VAL A 121 0.01 15.20 20.98
C VAL A 121 -0.13 13.72 20.65
N SER A 122 -0.29 13.42 19.36
CA SER A 122 -0.40 12.05 18.84
C SER A 122 0.62 11.82 17.72
N GLY A 123 1.12 10.60 17.63
CA GLY A 123 1.96 10.13 16.53
C GLY A 123 1.34 8.93 15.82
N ILE A 124 1.80 8.68 14.59
CA ILE A 124 1.37 7.57 13.74
C ILE A 124 2.57 6.66 13.49
N ILE A 125 2.34 5.34 13.48
CA ILE A 125 3.26 4.32 12.97
C ILE A 125 2.67 3.82 11.64
N SER A 126 3.46 3.89 10.57
CA SER A 126 3.09 3.47 9.22
C SER A 126 4.31 2.87 8.51
N ASN A 127 4.08 2.06 7.48
CA ASN A 127 5.11 1.64 6.53
C ASN A 127 5.58 2.76 5.59
N ALA A 128 5.16 4.01 5.87
CA ALA A 128 5.55 5.25 5.19
C ALA A 128 5.38 5.28 3.65
N GLN A 129 4.47 4.49 3.10
CA GLN A 129 4.22 4.47 1.66
C GLN A 129 3.53 5.77 1.21
N PHE A 130 3.85 6.24 0.00
CA PHE A 130 3.37 7.53 -0.51
C PHE A 130 1.83 7.62 -0.57
N TYR A 131 1.15 6.48 -0.68
CA TYR A 131 -0.30 6.43 -0.75
C TYR A 131 -1.01 6.49 0.60
N THR A 132 -0.31 6.34 1.73
CA THR A 132 -0.93 6.44 3.06
C THR A 132 -1.70 7.76 3.25
N PRO A 133 -1.14 8.96 3.01
CA PRO A 133 -1.90 10.21 3.12
C PRO A 133 -3.09 10.28 2.13
N LEU A 134 -2.93 9.74 0.91
CA LEU A 134 -4.00 9.69 -0.09
C LEU A 134 -5.21 8.87 0.39
N ILE A 135 -4.96 7.77 1.11
CA ILE A 135 -6.01 6.93 1.69
C ILE A 135 -6.78 7.71 2.77
N PHE A 136 -6.08 8.45 3.63
CA PHE A 136 -6.74 9.31 4.63
C PHE A 136 -7.61 10.37 3.96
N GLU A 137 -7.07 11.10 3.00
CA GLU A 137 -7.81 12.12 2.25
C GLU A 137 -9.06 11.56 1.58
N ALA A 138 -8.94 10.38 0.95
CA ALA A 138 -10.05 9.73 0.27
C ALA A 138 -11.21 9.36 1.22
N PHE A 139 -10.92 8.91 2.45
CA PHE A 139 -11.95 8.50 3.41
C PHE A 139 -12.45 9.62 4.31
N LEU A 140 -11.62 10.61 4.63
CA LEU A 140 -11.97 11.70 5.53
C LEU A 140 -12.47 12.96 4.81
N GLY A 141 -12.10 13.14 3.54
CA GLY A 141 -12.39 14.35 2.77
C GLY A 141 -11.50 15.55 3.12
N TYR A 142 -10.48 15.33 3.96
CA TYR A 142 -9.47 16.32 4.33
C TYR A 142 -8.12 15.64 4.58
N GLY A 143 -7.02 16.37 4.39
CA GLY A 143 -5.66 15.91 4.68
C GLY A 143 -5.35 15.89 6.17
N LEU A 144 -4.32 15.15 6.57
CA LEU A 144 -3.87 15.11 7.97
C LEU A 144 -3.05 16.35 8.40
N GLU A 145 -2.79 17.28 7.47
CA GLU A 145 -2.09 18.57 7.69
C GLU A 145 -3.06 19.72 8.01
#